data_AF-A0A1I0S0L9-F1
#
_entry.id   AF-A0A1I0S0L9-F1
#
_cell.length_a   1.000
_cell.length_b   1.000
_cell.length_c   1.000
_cell.angle_alpha   90.00
_cell.angle_beta   90.00
_cell.angle_gamma   90.00
#
_symmetry.space_group_name_H-M   'P 1'
#
loop_
_entity.id
_entity.type
_entity.pdbx_description
1 polymer ?
#
loop_
_entity_poly.entity_id
_entity_poly.type
_entity_poly.pdbx_seq_one_letter_code
_entity_poly.pdbx_strand_id
1 'polypeptide(L)'
;MNNDLQNEMNLHSAGATVRHASVFNHLETYKNQFQLSQEFINKWVLPLYMKIRNPHDNSWIDYIKHHKDEITEEVVLALLGDFNWRTRTVGAYFSAIKNYENQIDIIGIHLLKSEVCYAGDVYAVVLAFYNTPKTIEYLNQYLEYYLQKPELYFDQERVLETVAYLDSVNKTNHLSKHLDQWNTMLESRGEISKIRTIQIAKIIEEQEGKTKAQNFLNTLNHVIINPELSTKHISEQIVLLNKLRDFFA
;
A
#
# COMPACT_ATOMS: atom_id res chain seq x y z
N MET A 1 -16.03 0.98 28.74
CA MET A 1 -14.74 1.00 28.02
C MET A 1 -14.40 2.46 27.77
N ASN A 2 -13.17 2.92 28.03
CA ASN A 2 -12.80 4.32 27.82
C ASN A 2 -12.94 4.68 26.32
N ASN A 3 -13.55 5.82 25.99
CA ASN A 3 -13.79 6.23 24.61
C ASN A 3 -12.48 6.31 23.80
N ASP A 4 -11.37 6.66 24.46
CA ASP A 4 -10.04 6.70 23.84
C ASP A 4 -9.56 5.32 23.39
N LEU A 5 -9.77 4.29 24.21
CA LEU A 5 -9.37 2.92 23.89
C LEU A 5 -10.19 2.37 22.71
N GLN A 6 -11.50 2.65 22.68
CA GLN A 6 -12.35 2.27 21.56
C GLN A 6 -11.90 2.94 20.25
N ASN A 7 -11.54 4.22 20.32
CA ASN A 7 -11.03 4.96 19.16
C ASN A 7 -9.69 4.39 18.66
N GLU A 8 -8.77 4.06 19.55
CA GLU A 8 -7.50 3.42 19.17
C GLU A 8 -7.70 2.04 18.55
N MET A 9 -8.60 1.23 19.11
CA MET A 9 -8.97 -0.07 18.52
C MET A 9 -9.57 0.09 17.12
N ASN A 10 -10.42 1.09 16.91
CA ASN A 10 -11.02 1.37 15.61
C ASN A 10 -9.96 1.78 14.58
N LEU A 11 -9.03 2.67 14.96
CA LEU A 11 -7.91 3.09 14.10
C LEU A 11 -6.99 1.93 13.75
N HIS A 12 -6.66 1.07 14.73
CA HIS A 12 -5.84 -0.11 14.50
C HIS A 12 -6.53 -1.08 13.51
N SER A 13 -7.82 -1.36 13.71
CA SER A 13 -8.61 -2.23 12.82
C SER A 13 -8.70 -1.70 11.39
N ALA A 14 -8.80 -0.37 11.25
CA ALA A 14 -8.79 0.36 9.98
C ALA A 14 -7.43 0.38 9.28
N GLY A 15 -6.36 0.01 9.97
CA GLY A 15 -4.98 0.02 9.45
C GLY A 15 -4.22 1.32 9.69
N ALA A 16 -4.76 2.27 10.46
CA ALA A 16 -4.07 3.50 10.86
C ALA A 16 -3.18 3.26 12.09
N THR A 17 -2.25 2.32 11.95
CA THR A 17 -1.35 1.87 13.03
C THR A 17 -0.17 2.81 13.25
N VAL A 18 0.15 3.63 12.25
CA VAL A 18 1.21 4.64 12.31
C VAL A 18 0.59 6.01 12.03
N ARG A 19 0.85 6.97 12.92
CA ARG A 19 0.45 8.38 12.74
C ARG A 19 1.72 9.22 12.60
N HIS A 20 1.93 9.84 11.45
CA HIS A 20 3.05 10.74 11.20
C HIS A 20 2.55 12.09 10.68
N ALA A 21 3.28 13.16 11.00
CA ALA A 21 3.10 14.41 10.31
C ALA A 21 3.68 14.27 8.89
N SER A 22 2.89 14.65 7.89
CA SER A 22 3.30 14.58 6.49
C SER A 22 3.24 15.95 5.85
N VAL A 23 4.13 16.20 4.88
CA VAL A 23 4.05 17.38 4.00
C VAL A 23 2.73 17.42 3.24
N PHE A 24 2.08 16.27 3.06
CA PHE A 24 0.79 16.09 2.40
C PHE A 24 -0.43 16.36 3.32
N ASN A 25 -0.22 16.88 4.54
CA ASN A 25 -1.31 17.18 5.46
C ASN A 25 -2.28 18.24 4.91
N HIS A 26 -1.80 19.14 4.06
CA HIS A 26 -2.61 20.17 3.40
C HIS A 26 -3.56 19.62 2.32
N LEU A 27 -3.33 18.40 1.82
CA LEU A 27 -4.21 17.76 0.83
C LEU A 27 -5.49 17.27 1.50
N GLU A 28 -6.63 17.57 0.89
CA GLU A 28 -7.93 17.11 1.36
C GLU A 28 -8.15 15.63 0.99
N THR A 29 -8.29 14.79 2.01
CA THR A 29 -8.67 13.39 1.83
C THR A 29 -10.16 13.29 1.52
N TYR A 30 -10.52 12.59 0.44
CA TYR A 30 -11.91 12.21 0.23
C TYR A 30 -12.39 11.25 1.34
N LYS A 31 -13.47 11.62 2.04
CA LYS A 31 -14.04 10.86 3.14
C LYS A 31 -15.56 10.83 3.06
N ASN A 32 -16.14 9.69 3.38
CA ASN A 32 -17.58 9.55 3.50
C ASN A 32 -18.10 10.41 4.67
N GLN A 33 -19.30 10.96 4.50
CA GLN A 33 -20.08 11.58 5.59
C GLN A 33 -21.02 10.58 6.26
N PHE A 34 -20.86 9.30 5.98
CA PHE A 34 -21.68 8.19 6.46
C PHE A 34 -20.81 6.96 6.73
N GLN A 35 -21.34 6.03 7.51
CA GLN A 35 -20.72 4.73 7.73
C GLN A 35 -21.27 3.72 6.73
N LEU A 36 -20.40 2.85 6.22
CA LEU A 36 -20.82 1.74 5.36
C LEU A 36 -21.61 0.72 6.18
N SER A 37 -22.70 0.21 5.62
CA SER A 37 -23.46 -0.87 6.24
C SER A 37 -22.68 -2.18 6.20
N GLN A 38 -22.95 -3.09 7.15
CA GLN A 38 -22.31 -4.41 7.13
C GLN A 38 -22.67 -5.20 5.86
N GLU A 39 -23.88 -5.02 5.33
CA GLU A 39 -24.30 -5.61 4.05
C GLU A 39 -23.42 -5.13 2.89
N PHE A 40 -23.13 -3.82 2.84
CA PHE A 40 -22.23 -3.24 1.84
C PHE A 40 -20.82 -3.82 1.95
N ILE A 41 -20.27 -3.93 3.17
CA ILE A 41 -18.96 -4.54 3.43
C ILE A 41 -18.94 -6.02 3.04
N ASN A 42 -19.99 -6.77 3.38
CA ASN A 42 -20.10 -8.19 3.06
C ASN A 42 -20.17 -8.45 1.55
N LYS A 43 -20.83 -7.55 0.80
CA LYS A 43 -20.92 -7.63 -0.65
C LYS A 43 -19.60 -7.23 -1.29
N TRP A 44 -19.12 -6.02 -1.01
CA TRP A 44 -18.05 -5.44 -1.82
C TRP A 44 -16.65 -5.74 -1.29
N VAL A 45 -16.48 -5.98 0.00
CA VAL A 45 -15.14 -5.99 0.61
C VAL A 45 -14.69 -7.40 0.92
N LEU A 46 -15.46 -8.14 1.73
CA LEU A 46 -15.07 -9.44 2.25
C LEU A 46 -14.68 -10.48 1.17
N PRO A 47 -15.38 -10.58 0.02
CA PRO A 47 -15.03 -11.55 -1.00
C PRO A 47 -13.73 -11.23 -1.73
N LEU A 48 -13.26 -9.97 -1.66
CA LEU A 48 -12.30 -9.40 -2.60
C LEU A 48 -10.97 -8.98 -1.97
N TYR A 49 -10.99 -8.29 -0.82
CA TYR A 49 -9.86 -7.46 -0.37
C TYR A 49 -8.52 -8.21 -0.20
N MET A 50 -8.55 -9.50 0.16
CA MET A 50 -7.35 -10.35 0.27
C MET A 50 -6.91 -10.97 -1.06
N LYS A 51 -7.83 -11.07 -2.03
CA LYS A 51 -7.63 -11.85 -3.25
C LYS A 51 -7.21 -11.00 -4.44
N ILE A 52 -7.73 -9.78 -4.56
CA ILE A 52 -7.46 -8.86 -5.70
C ILE A 52 -5.96 -8.52 -5.87
N ARG A 53 -5.19 -8.62 -4.78
CA ARG A 53 -3.74 -8.39 -4.78
C ARG A 53 -2.94 -9.54 -5.38
N ASN A 54 -3.51 -10.74 -5.44
CA ASN A 54 -2.82 -11.91 -5.97
C ASN A 54 -3.22 -12.12 -7.43
N PRO A 55 -2.34 -11.84 -8.41
CA PRO A 55 -2.67 -12.01 -9.83
C PRO A 55 -2.86 -13.48 -10.24
N HIS A 56 -2.57 -14.43 -9.33
CA HIS A 56 -2.77 -15.86 -9.55
C HIS A 56 -4.03 -16.41 -8.85
N ASP A 57 -4.73 -15.63 -8.03
CA ASP A 57 -6.03 -16.00 -7.47
C ASP A 57 -7.16 -15.45 -8.34
N ASN A 58 -7.82 -16.33 -9.08
CA ASN A 58 -8.95 -15.98 -9.94
C ASN A 58 -10.31 -16.27 -9.29
N SER A 59 -10.36 -16.75 -8.04
CA SER A 59 -11.59 -17.23 -7.38
C SER A 59 -12.64 -16.15 -7.14
N TRP A 60 -12.28 -14.88 -7.30
CA TRP A 60 -13.14 -13.72 -7.14
C TRP A 60 -13.59 -13.11 -8.47
N ILE A 61 -13.02 -13.54 -9.60
CA ILE A 61 -13.30 -12.93 -10.91
C ILE A 61 -14.76 -13.14 -11.30
N ASP A 62 -15.29 -14.37 -11.18
CA ASP A 62 -16.69 -14.63 -11.52
C ASP A 62 -17.65 -13.84 -10.62
N TYR A 63 -17.26 -13.60 -9.37
CA TYR A 63 -18.02 -12.77 -8.44
C TYR A 63 -18.15 -11.33 -8.96
N ILE A 64 -17.04 -10.67 -9.35
CA ILE A 64 -17.12 -9.29 -9.85
C ILE A 64 -17.81 -9.21 -11.21
N LYS A 65 -17.67 -10.25 -12.06
CA LYS A 65 -18.35 -10.30 -13.36
C LYS A 65 -19.87 -10.38 -13.19
N HIS A 66 -20.34 -11.16 -12.22
CA HIS A 66 -21.77 -11.25 -11.90
C HIS A 66 -22.35 -9.90 -11.43
N HIS A 67 -21.55 -9.09 -10.73
CA HIS A 67 -21.97 -7.81 -10.16
C HIS A 67 -21.54 -6.60 -11.02
N LYS A 68 -21.13 -6.80 -12.27
CA LYS A 68 -20.43 -5.77 -13.06
C LYS A 68 -21.20 -4.45 -13.21
N ASP A 69 -22.53 -4.55 -13.30
CA ASP A 69 -23.43 -3.42 -13.53
C ASP A 69 -23.74 -2.66 -12.23
N GLU A 70 -23.49 -3.31 -11.09
CA GLU A 70 -23.65 -2.72 -9.76
C GLU A 70 -22.38 -2.01 -9.26
N ILE A 71 -21.24 -2.17 -9.94
CA ILE A 71 -20.02 -1.44 -9.64
C ILE A 71 -20.12 -0.04 -10.26
N THR A 72 -20.91 0.83 -9.65
CA THR A 72 -21.09 2.23 -10.08
C THR A 72 -20.01 3.15 -9.49
N GLU A 73 -19.93 4.38 -10.00
CA GLU A 73 -19.02 5.40 -9.44
C GLU A 73 -19.32 5.66 -7.96
N GLU A 74 -20.59 5.67 -7.55
CA GLU A 74 -21.00 5.89 -6.17
C GLU A 74 -20.55 4.77 -5.25
N VAL A 75 -20.59 3.51 -5.71
CA VAL A 75 -20.06 2.36 -4.96
C VAL A 75 -18.55 2.52 -4.76
N VAL A 76 -17.84 2.93 -5.81
CA VAL A 76 -16.38 3.12 -5.72
C VAL A 76 -16.01 4.30 -4.82
N LEU A 77 -16.73 5.42 -4.92
CA LEU A 77 -16.56 6.55 -4.03
C LEU A 77 -16.83 6.16 -2.58
N ALA A 78 -17.92 5.44 -2.30
CA ALA A 78 -18.23 4.95 -0.96
C ALA A 78 -17.11 4.05 -0.40
N LEU A 79 -16.49 3.20 -1.22
CA LEU A 79 -15.34 2.38 -0.83
C LEU A 79 -14.08 3.23 -0.56
N LEU A 80 -13.78 4.20 -1.42
CA LEU A 80 -12.61 5.07 -1.29
C LEU A 80 -12.73 6.07 -0.13
N GLY A 81 -13.94 6.50 0.20
CA GLY A 81 -14.20 7.45 1.28
C GLY A 81 -14.24 6.82 2.67
N ASP A 82 -14.29 5.49 2.76
CA ASP A 82 -14.20 4.79 4.03
C ASP A 82 -12.75 4.78 4.53
N PHE A 83 -12.54 5.11 5.81
CA PHE A 83 -11.21 5.16 6.42
C PHE A 83 -10.79 3.75 6.85
N ASN A 84 -10.58 2.87 5.87
CA ASN A 84 -10.18 1.48 6.09
C ASN A 84 -9.39 0.97 4.90
N TRP A 85 -8.23 0.36 5.14
CA TRP A 85 -7.40 -0.13 4.03
C TRP A 85 -8.11 -1.14 3.14
N ARG A 86 -8.98 -2.00 3.70
CA ARG A 86 -9.66 -3.06 2.96
C ARG A 86 -10.62 -2.47 1.93
N THR A 87 -11.42 -1.49 2.35
CA THR A 87 -12.41 -0.84 1.49
C THR A 87 -11.75 0.00 0.42
N ARG A 88 -10.74 0.81 0.79
CA ARG A 88 -10.00 1.60 -0.20
C ARG A 88 -9.22 0.75 -1.21
N THR A 89 -8.69 -0.41 -0.81
CA THR A 89 -8.04 -1.36 -1.74
C THR A 89 -9.04 -1.80 -2.82
N VAL A 90 -10.24 -2.23 -2.42
CA VAL A 90 -11.27 -2.66 -3.39
C VAL A 90 -11.73 -1.48 -4.25
N GLY A 91 -11.99 -0.32 -3.64
CA GLY A 91 -12.40 0.89 -4.36
C GLY A 91 -11.40 1.29 -5.45
N ALA A 92 -10.11 1.34 -5.14
CA ALA A 92 -9.08 1.67 -6.12
C ALA A 92 -9.06 0.66 -7.28
N TYR A 93 -9.19 -0.63 -6.99
CA TYR A 93 -9.22 -1.67 -8.02
C TYR A 93 -10.47 -1.56 -8.91
N PHE A 94 -11.63 -1.28 -8.32
CA PHE A 94 -12.88 -1.07 -9.05
C PHE A 94 -12.85 0.16 -9.94
N SER A 95 -12.22 1.25 -9.49
CA SER A 95 -11.96 2.42 -10.32
C SER A 95 -11.26 2.02 -11.61
N ALA A 96 -10.18 1.23 -11.52
CA ALA A 96 -9.40 0.79 -12.67
C ALA A 96 -10.20 -0.08 -13.65
N ILE A 97 -10.90 -1.12 -13.17
CA ILE A 97 -11.64 -2.03 -14.06
C ILE A 97 -12.84 -1.37 -14.73
N LYS A 98 -13.44 -0.34 -14.11
CA LYS A 98 -14.55 0.44 -14.68
C LYS A 98 -14.11 1.69 -15.43
N ASN A 99 -12.82 2.00 -15.44
CA ASN A 99 -12.23 3.21 -16.03
C ASN A 99 -12.83 4.53 -15.48
N TYR A 100 -13.05 4.59 -14.17
CA TYR A 100 -13.54 5.81 -13.50
C TYR A 100 -12.40 6.80 -13.23
N GLU A 101 -11.94 7.45 -14.31
CA GLU A 101 -10.78 8.36 -14.30
C GLU A 101 -10.94 9.57 -13.37
N ASN A 102 -12.18 9.99 -13.09
CA ASN A 102 -12.48 11.07 -12.13
C ASN A 102 -12.04 10.74 -10.68
N GLN A 103 -11.74 9.47 -10.38
CA GLN A 103 -11.30 9.02 -9.06
C GLN A 103 -9.77 8.94 -8.94
N ILE A 104 -9.01 9.19 -10.02
CA ILE A 104 -7.54 9.14 -10.03
C ILE A 104 -6.95 10.02 -8.93
N ASP A 105 -7.47 11.23 -8.75
CA ASP A 105 -6.95 12.18 -7.76
C ASP A 105 -7.20 11.70 -6.33
N ILE A 106 -8.34 11.06 -6.09
CA ILE A 106 -8.65 10.48 -4.78
C ILE A 106 -7.62 9.40 -4.44
N ILE A 107 -7.32 8.53 -5.40
CA ILE A 107 -6.34 7.44 -5.23
C ILE A 107 -4.93 8.00 -5.05
N GLY A 108 -4.53 8.98 -5.86
CA GLY A 108 -3.24 9.66 -5.76
C GLY A 108 -3.05 10.35 -4.41
N ILE A 109 -4.05 11.09 -3.93
CA ILE A 109 -4.02 11.74 -2.61
C ILE A 109 -3.96 10.69 -1.50
N HIS A 110 -4.74 9.60 -1.59
CA HIS A 110 -4.68 8.51 -0.60
C HIS A 110 -3.30 7.87 -0.53
N LEU A 111 -2.63 7.68 -1.67
CA LEU A 111 -1.23 7.22 -1.72
C LEU A 111 -0.30 8.21 -1.01
N LEU A 112 -0.33 9.49 -1.40
CA LEU A 112 0.54 10.51 -0.81
C LEU A 112 0.35 10.63 0.71
N LYS A 113 -0.89 10.59 1.18
CA LYS A 113 -1.15 10.71 2.62
C LYS A 113 -0.80 9.45 3.41
N SER A 114 -0.86 8.27 2.79
CA SER A 114 -0.53 6.99 3.43
C SER A 114 -1.19 6.80 4.80
N GLU A 115 -2.49 7.13 4.89
CA GLU A 115 -3.21 7.17 6.18
C GLU A 115 -3.54 5.78 6.75
N VAL A 116 -3.51 4.74 5.92
CA VAL A 116 -3.84 3.36 6.29
C VAL A 116 -2.81 2.40 5.68
N CYS A 117 -2.48 1.34 6.41
CA CYS A 117 -1.52 0.34 5.97
C CYS A 117 -2.02 -0.50 4.79
N TYR A 118 -1.10 -1.20 4.12
CA TYR A 118 -1.36 -2.14 3.04
C TYR A 118 -2.00 -1.57 1.77
N ALA A 119 -2.66 -0.42 1.73
CA ALA A 119 -3.37 0.01 0.52
C ALA A 119 -2.46 0.61 -0.58
N GLY A 120 -1.23 1.01 -0.24
CA GLY A 120 -0.34 1.75 -1.14
C GLY A 120 0.14 0.94 -2.34
N ASP A 121 0.34 -0.38 -2.18
CA ASP A 121 0.69 -1.27 -3.29
C ASP A 121 -0.35 -1.27 -4.42
N VAL A 122 -1.63 -1.36 -4.07
CA VAL A 122 -2.74 -1.36 -5.03
C VAL A 122 -2.94 0.02 -5.62
N TYR A 123 -2.80 1.10 -4.84
CA TYR A 123 -2.82 2.45 -5.40
C TYR A 123 -1.72 2.62 -6.46
N ALA A 124 -0.51 2.13 -6.18
CA ALA A 124 0.60 2.22 -7.12
C ALA A 124 0.29 1.47 -8.44
N VAL A 125 -0.22 0.24 -8.33
CA VAL A 125 -0.65 -0.55 -9.49
C VAL A 125 -1.75 0.16 -10.29
N VAL A 126 -2.77 0.72 -9.63
CA VAL A 126 -3.88 1.42 -10.30
C VAL A 126 -3.40 2.71 -10.98
N LEU A 127 -2.51 3.47 -10.35
CA LEU A 127 -1.89 4.65 -10.95
C LEU A 127 -1.03 4.28 -12.17
N ALA A 128 -0.29 3.17 -12.11
CA ALA A 128 0.43 2.63 -13.25
C ALA A 128 -0.48 2.09 -14.36
N PHE A 129 -1.66 1.57 -14.02
CA PHE A 129 -2.65 1.13 -14.99
C PHE A 129 -3.18 2.28 -15.83
N TYR A 130 -3.48 3.41 -15.20
CA TYR A 130 -3.89 4.62 -15.91
C TYR A 130 -2.75 5.26 -16.72
N ASN A 131 -1.49 5.13 -16.26
CA ASN A 131 -0.28 5.58 -16.95
C ASN A 131 -0.39 6.98 -17.60
N THR A 132 -0.79 7.97 -16.81
CA THR A 132 -0.82 9.37 -17.26
C THR A 132 0.32 10.16 -16.63
N PRO A 133 0.71 11.33 -17.18
CA PRO A 133 1.69 12.19 -16.53
C PRO A 133 1.36 12.50 -15.06
N LYS A 134 0.07 12.65 -14.74
CA LYS A 134 -0.41 12.91 -13.38
C LYS A 134 -0.25 11.72 -12.45
N THR A 135 -0.54 10.50 -12.93
CA THR A 135 -0.37 9.31 -12.08
C THR A 135 1.09 9.00 -11.80
N ILE A 136 1.98 9.22 -12.79
CA ILE A 136 3.43 9.15 -12.62
C ILE A 136 3.91 10.17 -11.59
N GLU A 137 3.38 11.39 -11.64
CA GLU A 137 3.73 12.45 -10.69
C GLU A 137 3.37 12.08 -9.24
N TYR A 138 2.19 11.50 -8.99
CA TYR A 138 1.83 11.00 -7.66
C TYR A 138 2.82 9.94 -7.12
N LEU A 139 3.27 9.02 -7.98
CA LEU A 139 4.26 7.99 -7.60
C LEU A 139 5.62 8.63 -7.26
N ASN A 140 6.06 9.61 -8.04
CA ASN A 140 7.32 10.30 -7.79
C ASN A 140 7.27 11.13 -6.50
N GLN A 141 6.22 11.93 -6.28
CA GLN A 141 6.05 12.71 -5.05
C GLN A 141 6.02 11.83 -3.81
N TYR A 142 5.39 10.65 -3.90
CA TYR A 142 5.42 9.67 -2.83
C TYR A 142 6.86 9.26 -2.49
N LEU A 143 7.65 8.84 -3.50
CA LEU A 143 9.01 8.37 -3.29
C LEU A 143 9.93 9.49 -2.78
N GLU A 144 9.84 10.68 -3.36
CA GLU A 144 10.62 11.86 -2.94
C GLU A 144 10.48 12.12 -1.44
N TYR A 145 9.27 11.94 -0.89
CA TYR A 145 9.02 12.13 0.54
C TYR A 145 9.36 10.88 1.37
N TYR A 146 8.79 9.72 1.03
CA TYR A 146 8.81 8.55 1.92
C TYR A 146 10.11 7.76 1.90
N LEU A 147 10.98 7.93 0.89
CA LEU A 147 12.33 7.37 0.94
C LEU A 147 13.21 8.07 1.98
N GLN A 148 12.88 9.31 2.36
CA GLN A 148 13.57 10.05 3.42
C GLN A 148 13.08 9.69 4.83
N LYS A 149 12.18 8.70 4.96
CA LYS A 149 11.53 8.29 6.21
C LYS A 149 11.81 6.80 6.50
N PRO A 150 13.07 6.43 6.79
CA PRO A 150 13.45 5.03 7.01
C PRO A 150 12.69 4.34 8.15
N GLU A 151 12.19 5.12 9.12
CA GLU A 151 11.36 4.66 10.23
C GLU A 151 9.93 4.24 9.81
N LEU A 152 9.43 4.73 8.67
CA LEU A 152 8.12 4.41 8.13
C LEU A 152 8.25 3.21 7.17
N TYR A 153 7.80 2.04 7.61
CA TYR A 153 7.76 0.81 6.81
C TYR A 153 6.45 0.73 6.03
N PHE A 154 6.32 1.58 5.01
CA PHE A 154 5.16 1.63 4.11
C PHE A 154 5.47 0.88 2.80
N ASP A 155 4.81 1.26 1.71
CA ASP A 155 4.87 0.60 0.41
C ASP A 155 5.98 1.16 -0.52
N GLN A 156 7.04 1.78 0.03
CA GLN A 156 8.10 2.42 -0.77
C GLN A 156 8.71 1.51 -1.84
N GLU A 157 8.99 0.25 -1.48
CA GLU A 157 9.55 -0.73 -2.42
C GLU A 157 8.61 -0.98 -3.60
N ARG A 158 7.31 -1.18 -3.33
CA ARG A 158 6.33 -1.44 -4.39
C ARG A 158 6.11 -0.22 -5.28
N VAL A 159 6.10 0.99 -4.71
CA VAL A 159 6.01 2.23 -5.49
C VAL A 159 7.26 2.39 -6.37
N LEU A 160 8.44 2.05 -5.86
CA LEU A 160 9.70 2.08 -6.62
C LEU A 160 9.68 1.07 -7.79
N GLU A 161 9.25 -0.17 -7.55
CA GLU A 161 9.05 -1.18 -8.61
C GLU A 161 8.02 -0.73 -9.65
N THR A 162 6.99 -0.02 -9.23
CA THR A 162 5.97 0.54 -10.11
C THR A 162 6.56 1.61 -11.04
N VAL A 163 7.40 2.51 -10.51
CA VAL A 163 8.13 3.48 -11.33
C VAL A 163 9.10 2.79 -12.29
N ALA A 164 9.81 1.76 -11.84
CA ALA A 164 10.70 0.96 -12.69
C ALA A 164 9.94 0.27 -13.85
N TYR A 165 8.74 -0.25 -13.57
CA TYR A 165 7.86 -0.81 -14.59
C TYR A 165 7.46 0.27 -15.63
N LEU A 166 7.03 1.45 -15.16
CA LEU A 166 6.62 2.55 -16.04
C LEU A 166 7.77 3.10 -16.88
N ASP A 167 9.00 3.15 -16.35
CA ASP A 167 10.18 3.53 -17.12
C ASP A 167 10.44 2.59 -18.31
N SER A 168 10.28 1.28 -18.09
CA SER A 168 10.40 0.28 -19.15
C SER A 168 9.32 0.44 -20.24
N VAL A 169 8.08 0.71 -19.82
CA VAL A 169 6.93 0.88 -20.73
C VAL A 169 7.04 2.19 -21.52
N ASN A 170 7.33 3.29 -20.84
CA ASN A 170 7.29 4.65 -21.40
C ASN A 170 8.64 5.10 -21.99
N LYS A 171 9.71 4.31 -21.82
CA LYS A 171 11.08 4.68 -22.21
C LYS A 171 11.57 5.96 -21.52
N THR A 172 11.30 6.03 -20.22
CA THR A 172 11.70 7.13 -19.33
C THR A 172 12.76 6.65 -18.33
N ASN A 173 13.19 7.55 -17.43
CA ASN A 173 14.21 7.26 -16.41
C ASN A 173 13.89 8.01 -15.10
N HIS A 174 12.67 7.85 -14.59
CA HIS A 174 12.26 8.40 -13.31
C HIS A 174 12.91 7.68 -12.13
N LEU A 175 13.11 6.35 -12.23
CA LEU A 175 13.69 5.51 -11.20
C LEU A 175 15.06 6.03 -10.74
N SER A 176 15.92 6.49 -11.66
CA SER A 176 17.27 6.91 -11.31
C SER A 176 17.31 8.06 -10.30
N LYS A 177 16.26 8.88 -10.23
CA LYS A 177 16.17 9.99 -9.26
C LYS A 177 16.03 9.49 -7.82
N HIS A 178 15.57 8.26 -7.63
CA HIS A 178 15.18 7.70 -6.34
C HIS A 178 16.19 6.68 -5.79
N LEU A 179 17.11 6.17 -6.61
CA LEU A 179 18.02 5.07 -6.24
C LEU A 179 18.95 5.44 -5.07
N ASP A 180 19.50 6.65 -5.06
CA ASP A 180 20.37 7.10 -3.98
C ASP A 180 19.61 7.19 -2.65
N GLN A 181 18.38 7.73 -2.68
CA GLN A 181 17.52 7.81 -1.50
C GLN A 181 17.06 6.43 -1.04
N TRP A 182 16.76 5.52 -1.97
CA TRP A 182 16.42 4.13 -1.67
C TRP A 182 17.55 3.41 -0.96
N ASN A 183 18.78 3.48 -1.49
CA ASN A 183 19.96 2.87 -0.88
C ASN A 183 20.22 3.46 0.52
N THR A 184 20.18 4.79 0.65
CA THR A 184 20.32 5.50 1.94
C THR A 184 19.27 5.03 2.96
N MET A 185 18.03 4.83 2.52
CA MET A 185 16.95 4.35 3.37
C MET A 185 17.19 2.92 3.83
N LEU A 186 17.63 2.02 2.94
CA LEU A 186 17.95 0.63 3.27
C LEU A 186 19.08 0.54 4.29
N GLU A 187 20.15 1.31 4.11
CA GLU A 187 21.25 1.41 5.08
C GLU A 187 20.73 1.87 6.45
N SER A 188 19.95 2.96 6.46
CA SER A 188 19.36 3.50 7.68
C SER A 188 18.45 2.49 8.39
N ARG A 189 17.63 1.73 7.66
CA ARG A 189 16.79 0.65 8.19
C ARG A 189 17.63 -0.49 8.77
N GLY A 190 18.75 -0.83 8.13
CA GLY A 190 19.72 -1.80 8.63
C GLY A 190 20.29 -1.37 9.98
N GLU A 191 20.72 -0.12 10.10
CA GLU A 191 21.23 0.44 11.36
C GLU A 191 20.16 0.50 12.46
N ILE A 192 18.93 0.91 12.14
CA ILE A 192 17.78 0.88 13.07
C ILE A 192 17.52 -0.54 13.58
N SER A 193 17.58 -1.54 12.69
CA SER A 193 17.40 -2.94 13.05
C SER A 193 18.50 -3.42 14.01
N LYS A 194 19.77 -3.11 13.73
CA LYS A 194 20.90 -3.43 14.61
C LYS A 194 20.74 -2.84 16.02
N ILE A 195 20.34 -1.56 16.12
CA ILE A 195 20.13 -0.88 17.41
C ILE A 195 19.02 -1.60 18.21
N ARG A 196 17.89 -1.91 17.58
CA ARG A 196 16.79 -2.66 18.24
C ARG A 196 17.25 -4.03 18.71
N THR A 197 18.01 -4.74 17.88
CA THR A 197 18.58 -6.04 18.23
C THR A 197 19.47 -5.94 19.48
N ILE A 198 20.34 -4.93 19.58
CA ILE A 198 21.19 -4.71 20.76
C ILE A 198 20.32 -4.42 22.00
N GLN A 199 19.29 -3.58 21.87
CA GLN A 199 18.37 -3.27 22.95
C GLN A 199 17.62 -4.51 23.46
N ILE A 200 17.13 -5.36 22.55
CA ILE A 200 16.48 -6.63 22.89
C ILE A 200 17.45 -7.58 23.56
N ALA A 201 18.67 -7.72 23.04
CA ALA A 201 19.70 -8.56 23.65
C ALA A 201 20.01 -8.14 25.10
N LYS A 202 20.01 -6.83 25.39
CA LYS A 202 20.16 -6.31 26.75
C LYS A 202 19.00 -6.71 27.66
N ILE A 203 17.76 -6.63 27.17
CA ILE A 203 16.58 -7.09 27.93
C ILE A 203 16.67 -8.59 28.21
N ILE A 204 17.07 -9.40 27.21
CA ILE A 204 17.27 -10.85 27.38
C ILE A 204 18.38 -11.13 28.38
N GLU A 205 19.47 -10.37 28.37
CA GLU A 205 20.55 -10.54 29.35
C GLU A 205 20.07 -10.26 30.78
N GLU A 206 19.27 -9.21 30.98
CA GLU A 206 18.68 -8.85 32.27
C GLU A 206 17.66 -9.90 32.77
N GLN A 207 16.90 -10.53 31.86
CA GLN A 207 15.81 -11.46 32.21
C GLN A 207 16.24 -12.94 32.25
N GLU A 208 17.11 -13.35 31.33
CA GLU A 208 17.44 -14.75 31.05
C GLU A 208 18.96 -15.04 31.09
N GLY A 209 19.77 -14.01 31.30
CA GLY A 209 21.22 -14.12 31.44
C GLY A 209 22.00 -14.04 30.13
N LYS A 210 23.29 -13.74 30.28
CA LYS A 210 24.23 -13.41 29.20
C LYS A 210 24.33 -14.45 28.08
N THR A 211 24.26 -15.74 28.43
CA THR A 211 24.34 -16.83 27.44
C THR A 211 23.16 -16.81 26.46
N LYS A 212 21.95 -16.49 26.94
CA LYS A 212 20.75 -16.42 26.10
C LYS A 212 20.78 -15.22 25.17
N ALA A 213 21.20 -14.06 25.68
CA ALA A 213 21.40 -12.86 24.88
C ALA A 213 22.44 -13.08 23.76
N GLN A 214 23.57 -13.73 24.07
CA GLN A 214 24.60 -14.02 23.05
C GLN A 214 24.09 -14.97 21.97
N ASN A 215 23.30 -15.99 22.33
CA ASN A 215 22.68 -16.89 21.36
C ASN A 215 21.70 -16.15 20.43
N PHE A 216 20.89 -15.23 20.97
CA PHE A 216 20.00 -14.38 20.18
C PHE A 216 20.75 -13.47 19.20
N LEU A 217 21.85 -12.86 19.61
CA LEU A 217 22.67 -12.06 18.70
C LEU A 217 23.28 -12.90 17.56
N ASN A 218 23.69 -14.13 17.87
CA ASN A 218 24.30 -15.03 16.90
C ASN A 218 23.31 -15.54 15.82
N THR A 219 22.01 -15.64 16.13
CA THR A 219 21.00 -16.09 15.14
C THR A 219 20.65 -15.02 14.10
N LEU A 220 21.01 -13.77 14.33
CA LEU A 220 20.63 -12.63 13.48
C LEU A 220 21.66 -12.26 12.39
N ASN A 221 22.82 -12.91 12.36
CA ASN A 221 23.80 -12.77 11.26
C ASN A 221 23.28 -13.30 9.89
N HIS A 222 22.04 -13.78 9.84
CA HIS A 222 21.39 -14.33 8.65
C HIS A 222 20.20 -13.50 8.14
N VAL A 223 20.01 -12.26 8.61
CA VAL A 223 18.94 -11.40 8.06
C VAL A 223 19.29 -11.07 6.61
N ILE A 224 18.58 -11.72 5.70
CA ILE A 224 18.62 -11.51 4.26
C ILE A 224 18.19 -10.06 4.02
N ILE A 225 19.15 -9.16 3.79
CA ILE A 225 18.88 -7.89 3.10
C ILE A 225 18.96 -8.23 1.63
N ASN A 226 17.88 -8.72 1.06
CA ASN A 226 17.72 -8.77 -0.37
C ASN A 226 16.28 -8.41 -0.70
N PRO A 227 16.09 -7.34 -1.46
CA PRO A 227 15.08 -7.42 -2.49
C PRO A 227 15.72 -6.91 -3.78
N GLU A 228 16.11 -7.83 -4.65
CA GLU A 228 16.20 -7.48 -6.07
C GLU A 228 14.83 -6.89 -6.46
N LEU A 229 14.80 -5.61 -6.83
CA LEU A 229 13.58 -4.96 -7.30
C LEU A 229 13.00 -5.77 -8.46
N SER A 230 11.71 -6.09 -8.39
CA SER A 230 11.05 -6.91 -9.40
C SER A 230 9.79 -6.25 -9.93
N THR A 231 9.81 -5.92 -11.22
CA THR A 231 8.61 -5.41 -11.91
C THR A 231 7.60 -6.51 -12.24
N LYS A 232 7.89 -7.78 -11.92
CA LYS A 232 7.06 -8.94 -12.31
C LYS A 232 5.64 -8.81 -11.76
N HIS A 233 5.51 -8.57 -10.46
CA HIS A 233 4.21 -8.45 -9.81
C HIS A 233 3.37 -7.33 -10.43
N ILE A 234 3.98 -6.16 -10.66
CA ILE A 234 3.32 -5.03 -11.33
C ILE A 234 2.85 -5.45 -12.72
N SER A 235 3.72 -6.05 -13.53
CA SER A 235 3.38 -6.48 -14.88
C SER A 235 2.22 -7.49 -14.92
N GLU A 236 2.19 -8.45 -14.00
CA GLU A 236 1.13 -9.46 -13.90
C GLU A 236 -0.21 -8.83 -13.50
N GLN A 237 -0.18 -7.90 -12.55
CA GLN A 237 -1.37 -7.14 -12.15
C GLN A 237 -1.91 -6.26 -13.28
N ILE A 238 -1.04 -5.56 -14.02
CA ILE A 238 -1.45 -4.75 -15.18
C ILE A 238 -2.06 -5.64 -16.28
N VAL A 239 -1.50 -6.82 -16.53
CA VAL A 239 -2.10 -7.78 -17.48
C VAL A 239 -3.49 -8.23 -17.03
N LEU A 240 -3.67 -8.52 -15.74
CA LEU A 240 -4.97 -8.90 -15.19
C LEU A 240 -5.99 -7.75 -15.29
N LEU A 241 -5.61 -6.53 -14.89
CA LEU A 241 -6.47 -5.35 -14.97
C LEU A 241 -6.91 -5.05 -16.41
N ASN A 242 -6.02 -5.17 -17.39
CA ASN A 242 -6.40 -5.00 -18.81
C ASN A 242 -7.45 -6.04 -19.23
N LYS A 243 -7.24 -7.32 -18.91
CA LYS A 243 -8.21 -8.39 -19.21
C LYS A 243 -9.57 -8.16 -18.55
N LEU A 244 -9.58 -7.63 -17.33
CA LEU A 244 -10.81 -7.28 -16.64
C LEU A 244 -11.46 -6.06 -17.27
N ARG A 245 -10.72 -4.97 -17.54
CA ARG A 245 -11.27 -3.78 -18.21
C ARG A 245 -11.96 -4.13 -19.52
N ASP A 246 -11.37 -5.00 -20.34
CA ASP A 246 -11.97 -5.43 -21.61
C ASP A 246 -13.33 -6.15 -21.43
N PHE A 247 -13.59 -6.76 -20.27
CA PHE A 247 -14.89 -7.36 -19.95
C PHE A 247 -15.90 -6.34 -19.37
N PHE A 248 -15.41 -5.29 -18.72
CA PHE A 248 -16.21 -4.31 -18.00
C PHE A 248 -16.53 -3.04 -18.81
N ALA A 249 -15.85 -2.86 -19.95
CA ALA A 249 -16.19 -1.93 -21.02
C ALA A 249 -17.50 -2.34 -21.71
#